data_AF-A0A2U9C2D3-F1
#
_entry.id   AF-A0A2U9C2D3-F1
#
_cell.length_a   1.000
_cell.length_b   1.000
_cell.length_c   1.000
_cell.angle_alpha   90.00
_cell.angle_beta   90.00
_cell.angle_gamma   90.00
#
_symmetry.space_group_name_H-M   'P 1'
#
loop_
_entity.id
_entity.type
_entity.pdbx_description
1 polymer ?
#
loop_
_entity_poly.entity_id
_entity_poly.type
_entity_poly.pdbx_seq_one_letter_code
_entity_poly.pdbx_strand_id
1 'polypeptide(L)'
;MKLSAPLALLFLLCADGSGSAVSHPKPPCRYPPSQWCRSLEIAIECKVQKQCMEVNATRPNQAVPPVSVTLYYESLCPACRVFITQQLFPTWTMLQDIMAVTLVPYGNAKELPSPNSPFTCQHGEPECRGNLIEACIIHLTRHSSLQIIYCMESAADVLNAAKPCLQLYAPSVSWSSVDSCVNKGLGYRLMHANAVMTRALNPAHTHVPWVTFNGVKHIVIL
;
A
#
# COMPACT_ATOMS: atom_id res chain seq x y z
N MET A 1 71.79 17.75 42.93
CA MET A 1 71.07 16.46 43.08
C MET A 1 69.69 16.68 42.48
N LYS A 2 69.42 16.26 41.23
CA LYS A 2 68.80 14.96 40.88
C LYS A 2 67.54 14.73 41.76
N LEU A 3 66.32 14.69 41.25
CA LEU A 3 65.85 13.72 40.25
C LEU A 3 64.55 14.20 39.57
N SER A 4 64.50 14.08 38.25
CA SER A 4 63.30 14.14 37.42
C SER A 4 62.51 12.83 37.56
N ALA A 5 61.18 12.90 37.59
CA ALA A 5 60.30 11.73 37.43
C ALA A 5 59.35 11.97 36.23
N PRO A 6 59.23 11.03 35.28
CA PRO A 6 58.39 11.19 34.10
C PRO A 6 56.94 10.78 34.40
N LEU A 7 56.00 11.57 33.88
CA LEU A 7 54.57 11.24 33.84
C LEU A 7 54.37 10.20 32.73
N ALA A 8 54.08 8.95 33.08
CA ALA A 8 53.77 7.90 32.12
C ALA A 8 52.37 8.15 31.52
N LEU A 9 52.31 8.42 30.21
CA LEU A 9 51.06 8.38 29.44
C LEU A 9 50.64 6.92 29.27
N LEU A 10 49.54 6.53 29.93
CA LEU A 10 48.83 5.29 29.61
C LEU A 10 48.11 5.48 28.26
N PHE A 11 48.65 4.88 27.20
CA PHE A 11 47.90 4.65 25.97
C PHE A 11 46.89 3.53 26.24
N LEU A 12 45.61 3.89 26.41
CA LEU A 12 44.50 2.94 26.35
C LEU A 12 44.42 2.42 24.90
N LEU A 13 44.93 1.21 24.68
CA LEU A 13 44.62 0.41 23.50
C LEU A 13 43.14 0.07 23.55
N CYS A 14 42.32 0.79 22.80
CA CYS A 14 41.00 0.29 22.43
C CYS A 14 41.23 -0.97 21.59
N ALA A 15 41.02 -2.13 22.21
CA ALA A 15 40.91 -3.37 21.46
C ALA A 15 39.73 -3.21 20.50
N ASP A 16 39.98 -3.31 19.19
CA ASP A 16 38.94 -3.49 18.18
C ASP A 16 38.20 -4.79 18.50
N GLY A 17 37.11 -4.65 19.26
CA GLY A 17 36.10 -5.67 19.42
C GLY A 17 35.46 -5.89 18.07
N SER A 18 36.02 -6.82 17.29
CA SER A 18 35.34 -7.42 16.15
C SER A 18 34.04 -8.03 16.66
N GLY A 19 32.95 -7.27 16.53
CA GLY A 19 31.61 -7.78 16.74
C GLY A 19 31.45 -8.98 15.82
N SER A 20 31.30 -10.16 16.41
CA SER A 20 30.99 -11.38 15.68
C SER A 20 29.63 -11.20 15.04
N ALA A 21 29.61 -10.74 13.80
CA ALA A 21 28.45 -10.91 12.94
C ALA A 21 28.20 -12.41 12.89
N VAL A 22 27.11 -12.86 13.52
CA VAL A 22 26.65 -14.24 13.44
C VAL A 22 26.31 -14.50 11.98
N SER A 23 27.30 -14.99 11.22
CA SER A 23 27.07 -15.38 9.83
C SER A 23 26.20 -16.63 9.87
N HIS A 24 24.95 -16.50 9.45
CA HIS A 24 24.08 -17.66 9.27
C HIS A 24 24.78 -18.63 8.29
N PRO A 25 24.84 -19.94 8.60
CA PRO A 25 25.43 -20.92 7.71
C PRO A 25 24.77 -20.82 6.32
N LYS A 26 25.58 -20.59 5.29
CA LYS A 26 25.07 -20.56 3.92
C LYS A 26 24.50 -21.96 3.59
N PRO A 27 23.31 -22.04 2.99
CA PRO A 27 22.76 -23.33 2.62
C PRO A 27 23.65 -24.04 1.58
N PRO A 28 23.69 -25.38 1.58
CA PRO A 28 24.38 -26.21 0.59
C PRO A 28 24.03 -25.84 -0.86
N CYS A 29 22.78 -25.46 -1.10
CA CYS A 29 22.28 -25.11 -2.42
C CYS A 29 22.38 -23.60 -2.68
N ARG A 30 22.70 -23.24 -3.93
CA ARG A 30 22.73 -21.84 -4.41
C ARG A 30 21.41 -21.41 -5.07
N TYR A 31 20.29 -21.94 -4.61
CA TYR A 31 18.96 -21.61 -5.12
C TYR A 31 18.22 -20.66 -4.16
N PRO A 32 17.31 -19.81 -4.67
CA PRO A 32 16.54 -18.91 -3.83
C PRO A 32 15.49 -19.68 -2.99
N PRO A 33 14.93 -19.04 -1.94
CA PRO A 33 14.03 -19.73 -1.04
C PRO A 33 12.73 -20.29 -1.64
N SER A 34 12.32 -19.79 -2.79
CA SER A 34 11.18 -20.33 -3.53
C SER A 34 11.47 -21.70 -4.16
N GLN A 35 12.74 -22.00 -4.47
CA GLN A 35 13.14 -23.22 -5.17
C GLN A 35 13.54 -24.35 -4.22
N TRP A 36 14.28 -24.06 -3.16
CA TRP A 36 14.69 -25.11 -2.21
C TRP A 36 13.51 -25.73 -1.42
N CYS A 37 12.35 -25.06 -1.36
CA CYS A 37 11.13 -25.50 -0.68
C CYS A 37 10.07 -26.00 -1.67
N ARG A 38 10.48 -26.28 -2.92
CA ARG A 38 9.59 -26.77 -3.97
C ARG A 38 9.25 -28.25 -3.81
N SER A 39 10.13 -29.05 -3.20
CA SER A 39 9.86 -30.44 -2.83
C SER A 39 10.61 -30.79 -1.54
N LEU A 40 10.12 -31.83 -0.84
CA LEU A 40 10.78 -32.34 0.36
C LEU A 40 12.19 -32.85 0.06
N GLU A 41 12.38 -33.50 -1.09
CA GLU A 41 13.67 -34.02 -1.55
C GLU A 41 14.71 -32.91 -1.71
N ILE A 42 14.35 -31.81 -2.39
CA ILE A 42 15.25 -30.65 -2.54
C ILE A 42 15.53 -30.03 -1.17
N ALA A 43 14.52 -29.92 -0.30
CA ALA A 43 14.71 -29.34 1.03
C ALA A 43 15.64 -30.16 1.92
N ILE A 44 15.64 -31.50 1.78
CA ILE A 44 16.56 -32.40 2.47
C ILE A 44 17.98 -32.25 1.91
N GLU A 45 18.15 -32.31 0.58
CA GLU A 45 19.46 -32.17 -0.08
C GLU A 45 20.11 -30.82 0.24
N CYS A 46 19.30 -29.77 0.25
CA CYS A 46 19.70 -28.42 0.61
C CYS A 46 19.74 -28.16 2.13
N LYS A 47 19.53 -29.18 2.99
CA LYS A 47 19.53 -29.10 4.46
C LYS A 47 18.70 -27.94 5.04
N VAL A 48 17.57 -27.66 4.41
CA VAL A 48 16.64 -26.56 4.75
C VAL A 48 15.23 -27.04 5.02
N GLN A 49 15.07 -28.35 5.24
CA GLN A 49 13.80 -29.01 5.52
C GLN A 49 13.03 -28.31 6.64
N LYS A 50 13.70 -27.97 7.76
CA LYS A 50 13.06 -27.30 8.90
C LYS A 50 12.47 -25.94 8.48
N GLN A 51 13.25 -25.11 7.80
CA GLN A 51 12.84 -23.80 7.31
C GLN A 51 11.69 -23.92 6.31
N CYS A 52 11.74 -24.90 5.42
CA CYS A 52 10.66 -25.14 4.46
C CYS A 52 9.37 -25.62 5.12
N MET A 53 9.46 -26.43 6.19
CA MET A 53 8.28 -26.83 6.98
C MET A 53 7.68 -25.64 7.74
N GLU A 54 8.51 -24.78 8.34
CA GLU A 54 8.07 -23.55 9.01
C GLU A 54 7.38 -22.58 8.04
N VAL A 55 7.95 -22.37 6.85
CA VAL A 55 7.33 -21.57 5.79
C VAL A 55 6.03 -22.20 5.29
N ASN A 56 5.98 -23.52 5.11
CA ASN A 56 4.76 -24.19 4.68
C ASN A 56 3.65 -24.11 5.74
N ALA A 57 3.99 -24.10 7.03
CA ALA A 57 3.03 -23.93 8.11
C ALA A 57 2.42 -22.52 8.17
N THR A 58 3.15 -21.51 7.69
CA THR A 58 2.67 -20.10 7.65
C THR A 58 2.13 -19.68 6.29
N ARG A 59 2.28 -20.52 5.25
CA ARG A 59 1.73 -20.23 3.92
C ARG A 59 0.21 -20.09 3.97
N PRO A 60 -0.36 -19.08 3.30
CA PRO A 60 -1.79 -18.97 3.13
C PRO A 60 -2.38 -20.25 2.56
N ASN A 61 -3.44 -20.75 3.17
CA ASN A 61 -4.21 -21.83 2.57
C ASN A 61 -4.96 -21.28 1.35
N GLN A 62 -4.54 -21.67 0.15
CA GLN A 62 -5.16 -21.21 -1.09
C GLN A 62 -6.64 -21.65 -1.24
N ALA A 63 -7.10 -22.62 -0.45
CA ALA A 63 -8.52 -22.98 -0.39
C ALA A 63 -9.37 -21.93 0.36
N VAL A 64 -8.76 -21.04 1.13
CA VAL A 64 -9.45 -19.97 1.87
C VAL A 64 -9.37 -18.67 1.05
N PRO A 65 -10.51 -18.06 0.69
CA PRO A 65 -10.51 -16.78 -0.01
C PRO A 65 -9.83 -15.67 0.80
N PRO A 66 -9.11 -14.74 0.14
CA PRO A 66 -8.60 -13.54 0.79
C PRO A 66 -9.73 -12.73 1.45
N VAL A 67 -9.41 -12.04 2.55
CA VAL A 67 -10.33 -11.07 3.15
C VAL A 67 -10.46 -9.88 2.20
N SER A 68 -11.69 -9.61 1.73
CA SER A 68 -11.97 -8.43 0.92
C SER A 68 -12.08 -7.22 1.82
N VAL A 69 -11.29 -6.18 1.54
CA VAL A 69 -11.31 -4.90 2.26
C VAL A 69 -11.63 -3.81 1.26
N THR A 70 -12.77 -3.16 1.41
CA THR A 70 -13.15 -2.03 0.57
C THR A 70 -13.09 -0.73 1.37
N LEU A 71 -12.37 0.25 0.84
CA LEU A 71 -12.28 1.60 1.40
C LEU A 71 -13.04 2.59 0.51
N TYR A 72 -14.02 3.26 1.10
CA TYR A 72 -14.72 4.41 0.51
C TYR A 72 -14.15 5.69 1.12
N TYR A 73 -13.66 6.60 0.29
CA TYR A 73 -12.87 7.75 0.73
C TYR A 73 -12.95 8.93 -0.25
N GLU A 74 -12.34 10.06 0.12
CA GLU A 74 -12.23 11.28 -0.72
C GLU A 74 -10.77 11.74 -0.73
N SER A 75 -10.26 12.14 -1.90
CA SER A 75 -8.84 12.43 -2.11
C SER A 75 -8.27 13.57 -1.27
N LEU A 76 -9.11 14.49 -0.76
CA LEU A 76 -8.67 15.62 0.07
C LEU A 76 -9.18 15.55 1.51
N CYS A 77 -9.87 14.48 1.91
CA CYS A 77 -10.35 14.32 3.28
C CYS A 77 -9.20 13.91 4.22
N PRO A 78 -8.79 14.75 5.20
CA PRO A 78 -7.60 14.49 6.03
C PRO A 78 -7.60 13.13 6.73
N ALA A 79 -8.76 12.70 7.25
CA ALA A 79 -8.91 11.40 7.92
C ALA A 79 -8.72 10.22 6.94
N CYS A 80 -9.17 10.37 5.70
CA CYS A 80 -8.95 9.37 4.65
C CYS A 80 -7.47 9.21 4.34
N ARG A 81 -6.76 10.33 4.20
CA ARG A 81 -5.32 10.34 3.91
C ARG A 81 -4.53 9.68 5.04
N VAL A 82 -4.84 10.01 6.29
CA VAL A 82 -4.23 9.38 7.47
C VAL A 82 -4.52 7.88 7.50
N PHE A 83 -5.75 7.46 7.24
CA PHE A 83 -6.09 6.03 7.23
C PHE A 83 -5.34 5.28 6.11
N ILE A 84 -5.28 5.81 4.90
CA ILE A 84 -4.58 5.19 3.78
C ILE A 84 -3.09 5.04 4.10
N THR A 85 -2.47 6.12 4.59
CA THR A 85 -1.01 6.19 4.77
C THR A 85 -0.52 5.49 6.03
N GLN A 86 -1.28 5.54 7.12
CA GLN A 86 -0.83 5.05 8.43
C GLN A 86 -1.45 3.70 8.82
N GLN A 87 -2.54 3.27 8.18
CA GLN A 87 -3.23 2.03 8.55
C GLN A 87 -3.36 1.06 7.38
N LEU A 88 -4.04 1.45 6.30
CA LEU A 88 -4.34 0.55 5.20
C LEU A 88 -3.07 0.06 4.50
N PHE A 89 -2.19 0.97 4.09
CA PHE A 89 -0.99 0.62 3.34
C PHE A 89 0.02 -0.22 4.15
N PRO A 90 0.35 0.13 5.41
CA PRO A 90 1.18 -0.74 6.25
C PRO A 90 0.58 -2.13 6.47
N THR A 91 -0.74 -2.20 6.74
CA THR A 91 -1.44 -3.49 6.94
C THR A 91 -1.40 -4.33 5.67
N TRP A 92 -1.70 -3.73 4.53
CA TRP A 92 -1.64 -4.42 3.24
C TRP A 92 -0.23 -4.94 2.93
N THR A 93 0.81 -4.17 3.22
CA THR A 93 2.20 -4.61 3.02
C THR A 93 2.52 -5.90 3.80
N MET A 94 1.95 -6.05 5.00
CA MET A 94 2.10 -7.23 5.84
C MET A 94 1.19 -8.40 5.45
N LEU A 95 0.00 -8.12 4.89
CA LEU A 95 -1.08 -9.11 4.73
C LEU A 95 -1.56 -9.30 3.28
N GLN A 96 -0.87 -8.74 2.29
CA GLN A 96 -1.27 -8.78 0.88
C GLN A 96 -1.56 -10.18 0.33
N ASP A 97 -0.93 -11.21 0.88
CA ASP A 97 -1.15 -12.61 0.47
C ASP A 97 -2.54 -13.17 0.89
N ILE A 98 -3.21 -12.53 1.85
CA ILE A 98 -4.52 -12.92 2.40
C ILE A 98 -5.55 -11.79 2.35
N MET A 99 -5.24 -10.68 1.68
CA MET A 99 -6.06 -9.46 1.70
C MET A 99 -6.24 -8.90 0.29
N ALA A 100 -7.49 -8.73 -0.12
CA ALA A 100 -7.84 -8.11 -1.41
C ALA A 100 -8.43 -6.72 -1.17
N VAL A 101 -7.70 -5.66 -1.55
CA VAL A 101 -8.12 -4.27 -1.34
C VAL A 101 -8.87 -3.72 -2.55
N THR A 102 -10.00 -3.06 -2.30
CA THR A 102 -10.75 -2.26 -3.27
C THR A 102 -10.82 -0.80 -2.79
N LEU A 103 -10.46 0.13 -3.66
CA LEU A 103 -10.46 1.57 -3.39
C LEU A 103 -11.60 2.24 -4.16
N VAL A 104 -12.42 3.04 -3.47
CA VAL A 104 -13.60 3.71 -4.01
C VAL A 104 -13.51 5.22 -3.71
N PRO A 105 -12.76 6.00 -4.53
CA PRO A 105 -12.70 7.45 -4.39
C PRO A 105 -14.01 8.08 -4.85
N TYR A 106 -14.79 8.57 -3.89
CA TYR A 106 -16.06 9.30 -4.10
C TYR A 106 -16.53 9.92 -2.77
N GLY A 107 -16.64 9.09 -1.73
CA GLY A 107 -17.02 9.47 -0.36
C GLY A 107 -18.32 10.26 -0.26
N ASN A 108 -18.26 11.47 0.29
CA ASN A 108 -19.41 12.34 0.49
C ASN A 108 -19.76 13.21 -0.73
N ALA A 109 -19.12 12.97 -1.88
CA ALA A 109 -19.49 13.66 -3.11
C ALA A 109 -20.97 13.42 -3.47
N LYS A 110 -21.53 14.34 -4.23
CA LYS A 110 -22.91 14.27 -4.75
C LYS A 110 -22.90 14.32 -6.26
N GLU A 111 -23.73 13.50 -6.87
CA GLU A 111 -24.03 13.59 -8.30
C GLU A 111 -25.09 14.65 -8.57
N LEU A 112 -24.83 15.50 -9.55
CA LEU A 112 -25.76 16.49 -10.06
C LEU A 112 -26.31 16.03 -11.42
N PRO A 113 -27.59 16.33 -11.74
CA PRO A 113 -28.13 16.15 -13.09
C PRO A 113 -27.61 17.26 -14.03
N SER A 114 -26.28 17.32 -14.21
CA SER A 114 -25.59 18.32 -15.03
C SER A 114 -24.66 17.62 -16.03
N PRO A 115 -24.74 17.96 -17.33
CA PRO A 115 -23.86 17.36 -18.33
C PRO A 115 -22.41 17.87 -18.25
N ASN A 116 -22.18 19.04 -17.64
CA ASN A 116 -20.87 19.72 -17.65
C ASN A 116 -20.11 19.63 -16.32
N SER A 117 -20.83 19.52 -15.20
CA SER A 117 -20.24 19.38 -13.86
C SER A 117 -21.10 18.41 -13.04
N PRO A 118 -20.92 17.10 -13.27
CA PRO A 118 -21.80 16.08 -12.69
C PRO A 118 -21.54 15.79 -11.22
N PHE A 119 -20.51 16.38 -10.59
CA PHE A 119 -20.13 16.07 -9.21
C PHE A 119 -19.90 17.32 -8.37
N THR A 120 -20.27 17.26 -7.09
CA THR A 120 -19.93 18.26 -6.07
C THR A 120 -19.28 17.57 -4.89
N CYS A 121 -18.12 18.06 -4.45
CA CYS A 121 -17.30 17.46 -3.39
C CYS A 121 -17.15 18.42 -2.20
N GLN A 122 -16.88 17.88 -1.00
CA GLN A 122 -16.88 18.67 0.24
C GLN A 122 -15.71 19.67 0.30
N HIS A 123 -14.57 19.31 -0.29
CA HIS A 123 -13.37 20.13 -0.38
C HIS A 123 -13.22 20.82 -1.76
N GLY A 124 -14.34 20.98 -2.49
CA GLY A 124 -14.42 21.73 -3.74
C GLY A 124 -13.92 20.98 -4.98
N GLU A 125 -13.76 21.72 -6.08
CA GLU A 125 -13.34 21.17 -7.38
C GLU A 125 -12.01 20.39 -7.35
N PRO A 126 -10.97 20.81 -6.57
CA PRO A 126 -9.74 20.03 -6.48
C PRO A 126 -9.96 18.60 -5.98
N GLU A 127 -10.88 18.38 -5.04
CA GLU A 127 -11.23 17.03 -4.57
C GLU A 127 -11.98 16.23 -5.64
N CYS A 128 -12.95 16.84 -6.31
CA CYS A 128 -13.63 16.16 -7.42
C CYS A 128 -12.64 15.75 -8.51
N ARG A 129 -11.68 16.61 -8.84
CA ARG A 129 -10.60 16.30 -9.79
C ARG A 129 -9.66 15.23 -9.26
N GLY A 130 -9.31 15.25 -7.99
CA GLY A 130 -8.51 14.22 -7.32
C GLY A 130 -9.19 12.85 -7.39
N ASN A 131 -10.45 12.77 -6.96
CA ASN A 131 -11.28 11.56 -7.05
C ASN A 131 -11.33 10.98 -8.48
N LEU A 132 -11.46 11.85 -9.51
CA LEU A 132 -11.44 11.42 -10.92
C LEU A 132 -10.07 10.87 -11.35
N ILE A 133 -8.97 11.54 -10.99
CA ILE A 133 -7.62 11.09 -11.29
C ILE A 133 -7.38 9.72 -10.66
N GLU A 134 -7.74 9.56 -9.39
CA GLU A 134 -7.56 8.32 -8.65
C GLU A 134 -8.41 7.18 -9.23
N ALA A 135 -9.67 7.43 -9.56
CA ALA A 135 -10.54 6.45 -10.23
C ALA A 135 -9.93 5.98 -11.57
N CYS A 136 -9.39 6.91 -12.36
CA CYS A 136 -8.68 6.60 -13.60
C CYS A 136 -7.40 5.79 -13.37
N ILE A 137 -6.59 6.15 -12.37
CA ILE A 137 -5.37 5.41 -12.01
C ILE A 137 -5.71 3.99 -11.57
N ILE A 138 -6.71 3.82 -10.71
CA ILE A 138 -7.17 2.50 -10.25
C ILE A 138 -7.59 1.63 -11.44
N HIS A 139 -8.37 2.19 -12.37
CA HIS A 139 -8.81 1.51 -13.58
C HIS A 139 -7.64 1.04 -14.47
N LEU A 140 -6.64 1.91 -14.68
CA LEU A 140 -5.53 1.68 -15.61
C LEU A 140 -4.42 0.79 -15.03
N THR A 141 -4.23 0.79 -13.71
CA THR A 141 -3.04 0.16 -13.08
C THR A 141 -3.36 -1.11 -12.31
N ARG A 142 -4.62 -1.33 -11.90
CA ARG A 142 -5.11 -2.51 -11.18
C ARG A 142 -4.21 -2.91 -9.99
N HIS A 143 -3.24 -3.79 -10.22
CA HIS A 143 -2.34 -4.35 -9.19
C HIS A 143 -1.42 -3.32 -8.50
N SER A 144 -1.05 -2.23 -9.18
CA SER A 144 -0.20 -1.17 -8.59
C SER A 144 -0.99 -0.01 -7.99
N SER A 145 -2.32 -0.06 -8.03
CA SER A 145 -3.18 1.08 -7.68
C SER A 145 -2.97 1.55 -6.25
N LEU A 146 -2.95 0.63 -5.28
CA LEU A 146 -2.83 0.98 -3.87
C LEU A 146 -1.50 1.69 -3.55
N GLN A 147 -0.39 1.27 -4.16
CA GLN A 147 0.91 1.93 -3.99
C GLN A 147 0.89 3.36 -4.56
N ILE A 148 0.25 3.57 -5.72
CA ILE A 148 0.15 4.89 -6.36
C ILE A 148 -0.72 5.81 -5.51
N ILE A 149 -1.89 5.33 -5.07
CA ILE A 149 -2.79 6.10 -4.21
C ILE A 149 -2.13 6.43 -2.88
N TYR A 150 -1.45 5.47 -2.25
CA TYR A 150 -0.65 5.72 -1.04
C TYR A 150 0.37 6.86 -1.25
N CYS A 151 1.11 6.83 -2.36
CA CYS A 151 2.10 7.86 -2.70
C CYS A 151 1.46 9.24 -2.90
N MET A 152 0.33 9.31 -3.62
CA MET A 152 -0.41 10.55 -3.82
C MET A 152 -0.92 11.11 -2.50
N GLU A 153 -1.54 10.25 -1.68
CA GLU A 153 -2.14 10.63 -0.40
C GLU A 153 -1.10 11.00 0.68
N SER A 154 0.15 10.57 0.50
CA SER A 154 1.27 10.95 1.36
C SER A 154 1.84 12.34 1.03
N ALA A 155 1.54 12.90 -0.15
CA ALA A 155 2.14 14.15 -0.61
C ALA A 155 1.44 15.38 -0.02
N ALA A 156 2.14 16.51 0.09
CA ALA A 156 1.52 17.77 0.49
C ALA A 156 0.40 18.20 -0.49
N ASP A 157 0.62 17.94 -1.79
CA ASP A 157 -0.33 18.19 -2.86
C ASP A 157 -0.62 16.88 -3.61
N VAL A 158 -1.82 16.34 -3.38
CA VAL A 158 -2.27 15.04 -3.91
C VAL A 158 -2.33 15.05 -5.44
N LEU A 159 -2.77 16.15 -6.06
CA LEU A 159 -2.97 16.24 -7.50
C LEU A 159 -1.62 16.34 -8.23
N ASN A 160 -0.71 17.17 -7.72
CA ASN A 160 0.62 17.31 -8.30
C ASN A 160 1.48 16.05 -8.13
N ALA A 161 1.19 15.23 -7.10
CA ALA A 161 1.86 13.95 -6.88
C ALA A 161 1.41 12.84 -7.83
N ALA A 162 0.24 12.96 -8.47
CA ALA A 162 -0.34 11.90 -9.30
C ALA A 162 0.61 11.39 -10.40
N LYS A 163 1.23 12.31 -11.16
CA LYS A 163 2.14 11.96 -12.25
C LYS A 163 3.43 11.28 -11.76
N PRO A 164 4.22 11.84 -10.82
CA PRO A 164 5.42 11.17 -10.32
C PRO A 164 5.11 9.84 -9.61
N CYS A 165 4.00 9.74 -8.86
CA CYS A 165 3.60 8.48 -8.23
C CYS A 165 3.23 7.40 -9.26
N LEU A 166 2.50 7.77 -10.32
CA LEU A 166 2.21 6.86 -11.43
C LEU A 166 3.52 6.36 -12.08
N GLN A 167 4.46 7.26 -12.35
CA GLN A 167 5.74 6.91 -12.97
C GLN A 167 6.57 5.98 -12.08
N LEU A 168 6.50 6.14 -10.76
CA LEU A 168 7.24 5.32 -9.81
C LEU A 168 6.74 3.86 -9.75
N TYR A 169 5.42 3.65 -9.75
CA TYR A 169 4.83 2.32 -9.50
C TYR A 169 4.20 1.65 -10.72
N ALA A 170 3.95 2.40 -11.80
CA ALA A 170 3.40 1.90 -13.06
C ALA A 170 4.02 2.64 -14.26
N PRO A 171 5.35 2.55 -14.48
CA PRO A 171 6.04 3.29 -15.56
C PRO A 171 5.57 2.93 -16.97
N SER A 172 4.91 1.77 -17.15
CA SER A 172 4.31 1.36 -18.43
C SER A 172 2.99 2.09 -18.75
N VAL A 173 2.35 2.72 -17.77
CA VAL A 173 1.12 3.50 -17.97
C VAL A 173 1.48 4.96 -18.17
N SER A 174 1.18 5.48 -19.37
CA SER A 174 1.49 6.87 -19.71
C SER A 174 0.55 7.85 -19.00
N TRP A 175 1.06 9.02 -18.62
CA TRP A 175 0.24 10.10 -18.06
C TRP A 175 -0.86 10.55 -19.03
N SER A 176 -0.61 10.53 -20.34
CA SER A 176 -1.61 10.90 -21.34
C SER A 176 -2.83 9.95 -21.36
N SER A 177 -2.65 8.69 -20.94
CA SER A 177 -3.77 7.75 -20.74
C SER A 177 -4.64 8.17 -19.56
N VAL A 178 -4.03 8.60 -18.45
CA VAL A 178 -4.76 9.13 -17.28
C VAL A 178 -5.48 10.43 -17.64
N ASP A 179 -4.79 11.36 -18.28
CA ASP A 179 -5.38 12.64 -18.72
C ASP A 179 -6.54 12.43 -19.71
N SER A 180 -6.38 11.50 -20.66
CA SER A 180 -7.47 11.10 -21.56
C SER A 180 -8.65 10.48 -20.80
N CYS A 181 -8.39 9.66 -19.78
CA CYS A 181 -9.45 9.10 -18.96
C CYS A 181 -10.25 10.19 -18.23
N VAL A 182 -9.56 11.14 -17.61
CA VAL A 182 -10.18 12.27 -16.89
C VAL A 182 -11.00 13.16 -17.84
N ASN A 183 -10.45 13.49 -19.01
CA ASN A 183 -11.02 14.51 -19.90
C ASN A 183 -12.01 13.97 -20.95
N LYS A 184 -12.02 12.66 -21.25
CA LYS A 184 -12.85 12.06 -22.33
C LYS A 184 -14.05 11.26 -21.83
N GLY A 185 -14.54 11.56 -20.62
CA GLY A 185 -15.77 11.01 -20.06
C GLY A 185 -15.67 9.61 -19.44
N LEU A 186 -14.58 8.87 -19.65
CA LEU A 186 -14.33 7.60 -18.94
C LEU A 186 -14.26 7.84 -17.42
N GLY A 187 -13.55 8.88 -16.98
CA GLY A 187 -13.46 9.28 -15.58
C GLY A 187 -14.82 9.50 -14.95
N TYR A 188 -15.75 10.18 -15.65
CA TYR A 188 -17.11 10.38 -15.15
C TYR A 188 -17.89 9.08 -14.99
N ARG A 189 -17.73 8.12 -15.91
CA ARG A 189 -18.35 6.79 -15.77
C ARG A 189 -17.79 6.02 -14.59
N LEU A 190 -16.48 6.11 -14.36
CA LEU A 190 -15.82 5.47 -13.21
C LEU A 190 -16.27 6.12 -11.89
N MET A 191 -16.31 7.45 -11.82
CA MET A 191 -16.78 8.16 -10.63
C MET A 191 -18.28 7.93 -10.38
N HIS A 192 -19.09 7.77 -11.44
CA HIS A 192 -20.49 7.33 -11.32
C HIS A 192 -20.60 5.90 -10.77
N ALA A 193 -19.78 4.97 -11.24
CA ALA A 193 -19.75 3.62 -10.68
C ALA A 193 -19.37 3.64 -9.19
N ASN A 194 -18.41 4.48 -8.80
CA ASN A 194 -18.06 4.68 -7.39
C ASN A 194 -19.23 5.29 -6.59
N ALA A 195 -19.98 6.22 -7.17
CA ALA A 195 -21.18 6.79 -6.57
C ALA A 195 -22.25 5.72 -6.32
N VAL A 196 -22.49 4.84 -7.30
CA VAL A 196 -23.42 3.71 -7.18
C VAL A 196 -22.97 2.75 -6.09
N MET A 197 -21.68 2.39 -6.05
CA MET A 197 -21.13 1.53 -4.99
C MET A 197 -21.29 2.16 -3.60
N THR A 198 -21.01 3.46 -3.47
CA THR A 198 -21.11 4.17 -2.20
C THR A 198 -22.57 4.27 -1.72
N ARG A 199 -23.51 4.57 -2.63
CA ARG A 199 -24.95 4.62 -2.31
C ARG A 199 -25.53 3.24 -1.94
N ALA A 200 -24.93 2.16 -2.41
CA ALA A 200 -25.37 0.79 -2.10
C ALA A 200 -24.94 0.31 -0.70
N LEU A 201 -24.17 1.10 0.04
CA LEU A 201 -23.77 0.77 1.41
C LEU A 201 -24.99 0.60 2.32
N ASN A 202 -24.99 -0.49 3.08
CA ASN A 202 -26.01 -0.79 4.09
C ASN A 202 -25.35 -1.19 5.43
N PRO A 203 -25.48 -0.38 6.50
CA PRO A 203 -26.12 0.93 6.50
C PRO A 203 -25.37 1.94 5.63
N ALA A 204 -26.05 3.00 5.20
CA ALA A 204 -25.43 4.11 4.51
C ALA A 204 -24.25 4.65 5.34
N HIS A 205 -23.18 5.09 4.67
CA HIS A 205 -22.04 5.66 5.39
C HIS A 205 -22.43 6.99 6.05
N THR A 206 -21.87 7.23 7.23
CA THR A 206 -22.12 8.46 8.00
C THR A 206 -20.87 9.34 8.10
N HIS A 207 -19.73 8.83 7.66
CA HIS A 207 -18.44 9.50 7.62
C HIS A 207 -17.56 8.83 6.56
N VAL A 208 -16.46 9.48 6.22
CA VAL A 208 -15.32 8.86 5.54
C VAL A 208 -14.06 9.07 6.38
N PRO A 209 -13.06 8.16 6.33
CA PRO A 209 -13.03 6.92 5.57
C PRO A 209 -14.09 5.93 6.06
N TRP A 210 -14.62 5.11 5.16
CA TRP A 210 -15.56 4.03 5.48
C TRP A 210 -15.04 2.71 4.96
N VAL A 211 -14.96 1.72 5.85
CA VAL A 211 -14.32 0.43 5.55
C VAL A 211 -15.33 -0.70 5.70
N THR A 212 -15.35 -1.60 4.73
CA THR A 212 -16.12 -2.84 4.81
C THR A 212 -15.20 -4.04 4.64
N PHE A 213 -15.46 -5.09 5.41
CA PHE A 213 -14.77 -6.38 5.28
C PHE A 213 -15.76 -7.41 4.74
N ASN A 214 -15.41 -8.09 3.65
CA ASN A 214 -16.28 -9.06 2.98
C ASN A 214 -17.70 -8.52 2.68
N GLY A 215 -17.78 -7.24 2.30
CA GLY A 215 -19.05 -6.55 2.00
C GLY A 215 -19.89 -6.17 3.22
N VAL A 216 -19.47 -6.54 4.44
CA VAL A 216 -20.16 -6.18 5.68
C VAL A 216 -19.46 -4.99 6.33
N LYS A 217 -20.24 -4.02 6.82
CA LYS A 217 -19.70 -2.92 7.62
C LYS A 217 -19.13 -3.49 8.92
N HIS A 218 -17.87 -3.17 9.21
CA HIS A 218 -17.34 -3.26 10.56
C HIS A 218 -17.03 -1.85 11.06
N ILE A 219 -17.47 -1.54 12.28
CA ILE A 219 -17.12 -0.27 12.92
C ILE A 219 -15.63 -0.34 13.25
N VAL A 220 -14.81 0.34 12.46
CA VAL A 220 -13.44 0.66 12.86
C VAL A 220 -13.57 1.92 13.73
N ILE A 221 -13.47 1.77 15.05
CA ILE A 221 -13.35 2.91 15.95
C ILE A 221 -11.95 3.46 15.74
N LEU A 222 -11.85 4.62 15.10
CA LEU A 222 -10.64 5.44 15.04
C LEU A 222 -10.74 6.55 16.08
#